data_AF-M5TRX9-F1
#
_entry.id   AF-M5TRX9-F1
#
_cell.length_a   1.000
_cell.length_b   1.000
_cell.length_c   1.000
_cell.angle_alpha   90.00
_cell.angle_beta   90.00
_cell.angle_gamma   90.00
#
_symmetry.space_group_name_H-M   'P 1'
#
loop_
_entity.id
_entity.type
_entity.pdbx_description
1 polymer ?
#
loop_
_entity_poly.entity_id
_entity_poly.type
_entity_poly.pdbx_seq_one_letter_code
_entity_poly.pdbx_strand_id
1 'polypeptide(L)'
;MFTDAVHRFDELIDGLARFAAMFGIVCIGFGVLVTIAIADDERSRTKVRNHSTVAENASMHTSERIANKRNATELNGMSSEKSSRHSIKEHDHLPLSKFQAIGTHNSYHVAPDALVNSVVSTVKPSESGAWEYTHPPLPQQLQSGIRQFELDLYRDPKGGKFAHPTLLSLTKWIPEAEGGGAKQKFDPDGRLNHPGTKVLHVPGVDFHSNVYTLTQALEQILDWSRKHPDHFPIFVLLELKGDNNEWTDAHLRELEDEILRTIPRKRLLTPDDVRGTHENLRTAVTTDGWPSLRKTRGRLILGLDNTDHVRANYLGAHKTIVGRLLFPSCPTSRHPSAAWFKINDPVSRSDLIQRLTKAGFMVRTRADAGGREARVNSTVRRDKAFASGAQWISTDFPVANKQLSDYAVRFDETENPYLRVLRDAANPR
;
A
#
# COMPACT_ATOMS: atom_id res chain seq x y z
N MET A 1 22.13 4.96 -40.04
CA MET A 1 21.02 4.00 -40.29
C MET A 1 21.37 2.57 -39.90
N PHE A 2 22.30 1.86 -40.56
CA PHE A 2 22.64 0.48 -40.17
C PHE A 2 23.40 0.39 -38.84
N THR A 3 24.33 1.32 -38.60
CA THR A 3 25.05 1.47 -37.33
C THR A 3 24.15 1.86 -36.18
N ASP A 4 23.16 2.73 -36.41
CA ASP A 4 22.14 3.04 -35.40
C ASP A 4 21.29 1.81 -35.06
N ALA A 5 20.89 1.01 -36.05
CA ALA A 5 20.08 -0.17 -35.81
C ALA A 5 20.81 -1.26 -35.00
N VAL A 6 22.10 -1.47 -35.26
CA VAL A 6 22.94 -2.41 -34.49
C VAL A 6 23.18 -1.90 -33.08
N HIS A 7 23.49 -0.60 -32.93
CA HIS A 7 23.72 -0.02 -31.60
C HIS A 7 22.45 -0.05 -30.72
N ARG A 8 21.28 0.13 -31.35
CA ARG A 8 19.96 -0.01 -30.72
C ARG A 8 19.63 -1.46 -30.33
N PHE A 9 20.12 -2.43 -31.09
CA PHE A 9 19.95 -3.85 -30.79
C PHE A 9 20.79 -4.29 -29.59
N ASP A 10 22.03 -3.79 -29.51
CA ASP A 10 22.93 -4.07 -28.37
C ASP A 10 22.41 -3.45 -27.07
N GLU A 11 21.89 -2.21 -27.10
CA GLU A 11 21.27 -1.58 -25.92
C GLU A 11 20.00 -2.33 -25.44
N LEU A 12 19.22 -2.89 -26.36
CA LEU A 12 18.04 -3.69 -26.04
C LEU A 12 18.45 -5.00 -25.35
N ILE A 13 19.47 -5.69 -25.86
CA ILE A 13 20.00 -6.92 -25.26
C ILE A 13 20.57 -6.65 -23.86
N ASP A 14 21.33 -5.57 -23.69
CA ASP A 14 21.88 -5.19 -22.38
C ASP A 14 20.77 -4.82 -21.37
N GLY A 15 19.73 -4.12 -21.83
CA GLY A 15 18.57 -3.79 -21.00
C GLY A 15 17.79 -5.04 -20.55
N LEU A 16 17.60 -6.00 -21.45
CA LEU A 16 16.95 -7.29 -21.15
C LEU A 16 17.80 -8.17 -20.23
N ALA A 17 19.13 -8.17 -20.41
CA ALA A 17 20.05 -8.90 -19.54
C ALA A 17 20.04 -8.34 -18.10
N ARG A 18 20.02 -7.01 -17.93
CA ARG A 18 19.88 -6.36 -16.63
C ARG A 18 18.53 -6.66 -15.97
N PHE A 19 17.46 -6.69 -16.75
CA PHE A 19 16.11 -7.04 -16.29
C PHE A 19 16.03 -8.50 -15.81
N ALA A 20 16.58 -9.45 -16.58
CA ALA A 20 16.65 -10.85 -16.20
C ALA A 20 17.52 -11.08 -14.94
N ALA A 21 18.63 -10.34 -14.81
CA ALA A 21 19.49 -10.37 -13.63
C ALA A 21 18.79 -9.88 -12.35
N MET A 22 17.92 -8.87 -12.45
CA MET A 22 17.08 -8.41 -11.32
C MET A 22 16.15 -9.50 -10.75
N PHE A 23 15.89 -10.55 -11.53
CA PHE A 23 15.01 -11.65 -11.15
C PHE A 23 15.71 -13.01 -11.06
N GLY A 24 17.05 -13.04 -11.14
CA GLY A 24 17.83 -14.26 -11.02
C GLY A 24 17.64 -15.26 -12.17
N ILE A 25 17.26 -14.80 -13.35
CA ILE A 25 16.99 -15.64 -14.52
C ILE A 25 18.23 -15.72 -15.40
N VAL A 26 18.69 -16.95 -15.69
CA VAL A 26 19.82 -17.20 -16.61
C VAL A 26 19.36 -16.87 -18.04
N CYS A 27 20.03 -15.91 -18.68
CA CYS A 27 19.77 -15.49 -20.04
C CYS A 27 20.21 -16.58 -21.05
N ILE A 28 19.35 -17.55 -21.34
CA ILE A 28 19.47 -18.38 -22.54
C ILE A 28 18.19 -18.16 -23.36
N GLY A 29 18.29 -17.36 -24.44
CA GLY A 29 17.25 -17.30 -25.48
C GLY A 29 16.19 -16.19 -25.37
N PHE A 30 16.44 -15.10 -24.64
CA PHE A 30 15.44 -14.03 -24.46
C PHE A 30 15.07 -13.28 -25.76
N GLY A 31 16.01 -13.13 -26.70
CA GLY A 31 15.76 -12.52 -28.01
C GLY A 31 14.79 -13.33 -28.90
N VAL A 32 14.71 -14.64 -28.70
CA VAL A 32 13.79 -15.53 -29.44
C VAL A 32 12.39 -15.49 -28.81
N LEU A 33 12.28 -15.40 -27.48
CA LEU A 33 11.00 -15.36 -26.77
C LEU A 33 10.21 -14.06 -26.97
N VAL A 34 10.88 -12.90 -27.02
CA VAL A 34 10.21 -11.63 -27.34
C VAL A 34 9.68 -11.63 -28.78
N THR A 35 10.44 -12.20 -29.71
CA THR A 35 9.99 -12.37 -31.11
C THR A 35 8.80 -13.33 -31.20
N ILE A 36 8.77 -14.40 -30.39
CA ILE A 36 7.64 -15.34 -30.31
C ILE A 36 6.40 -14.67 -29.70
N ALA A 37 6.54 -13.87 -28.64
CA ALA A 37 5.41 -13.19 -28.00
C ALA A 37 4.76 -12.14 -28.93
N ILE A 38 5.58 -11.43 -29.72
CA ILE A 38 5.10 -10.51 -30.76
C ILE A 38 4.40 -11.28 -31.90
N ALA A 39 4.95 -12.44 -32.30
CA ALA A 39 4.35 -13.28 -33.33
C ALA A 39 3.02 -13.95 -32.88
N ASP A 40 2.88 -14.29 -31.60
CA ASP A 40 1.64 -14.90 -31.07
C ASP A 40 0.51 -13.88 -30.92
N ASP A 41 0.81 -12.61 -30.61
CA ASP A 41 -0.16 -11.51 -30.65
C ASP A 41 -0.66 -11.26 -32.08
N GLU A 42 0.23 -11.23 -33.09
CA GLU A 42 -0.18 -11.12 -34.50
C GLU A 42 -1.02 -12.30 -35.00
N ARG A 43 -0.72 -13.53 -34.53
CA ARG A 43 -1.46 -14.75 -34.87
C ARG A 43 -2.85 -14.79 -34.25
N SER A 44 -3.00 -14.25 -33.03
CA SER A 44 -4.29 -14.10 -32.37
C SER A 44 -5.17 -13.05 -33.08
N ARG A 45 -4.56 -11.95 -33.54
CA ARG A 45 -5.24 -10.88 -34.30
C ARG A 45 -5.70 -11.32 -35.69
N THR A 46 -4.94 -12.16 -36.38
CA THR A 46 -5.38 -12.75 -37.67
C THR A 46 -6.52 -13.76 -37.51
N LYS A 47 -6.59 -14.46 -36.36
CA LYS A 47 -7.69 -15.39 -36.05
C LYS A 47 -9.01 -14.66 -35.74
N VAL A 48 -8.94 -13.49 -35.11
CA VAL A 48 -10.12 -12.65 -34.82
C VAL A 48 -10.61 -11.91 -36.07
N ARG A 49 -9.71 -11.54 -36.99
CA ARG A 49 -10.07 -10.85 -38.24
C ARG A 49 -10.80 -11.72 -39.27
N ASN A 50 -10.69 -13.05 -39.19
CA ASN A 50 -11.34 -13.99 -40.11
C ASN A 50 -12.74 -14.47 -39.65
N HIS A 51 -13.26 -14.01 -38.50
CA HIS A 51 -14.57 -14.43 -37.98
C HIS A 51 -15.55 -13.29 -37.69
N SER A 52 -15.39 -12.12 -38.30
CA SER A 52 -16.40 -11.05 -38.24
C SER A 52 -16.68 -10.46 -39.62
N THR A 53 -17.36 -11.24 -40.44
CA THR A 53 -18.19 -10.68 -41.52
C THR A 53 -19.52 -11.42 -41.53
N VAL A 54 -20.59 -10.63 -41.54
CA VAL A 54 -22.02 -10.94 -41.78
C VAL A 54 -22.94 -10.67 -40.57
N ALA A 55 -23.77 -9.63 -40.75
CA ALA A 55 -24.99 -9.24 -40.03
C ALA A 55 -24.81 -8.78 -38.56
N GLU A 56 -25.33 -7.66 -38.08
CA GLU A 56 -26.62 -7.02 -38.40
C GLU A 56 -26.58 -5.55 -37.92
N ASN A 57 -26.99 -4.63 -38.78
CA ASN A 57 -27.25 -3.23 -38.45
C ASN A 57 -28.75 -3.06 -38.17
N ALA A 58 -29.07 -2.06 -37.34
CA ALA A 58 -30.39 -1.47 -37.08
C ALA A 58 -31.22 -2.07 -35.93
N SER A 59 -31.03 -1.54 -34.72
CA SER A 59 -32.13 -1.04 -33.88
C SER A 59 -31.56 -0.36 -32.61
N MET A 60 -32.32 0.59 -32.05
CA MET A 60 -32.12 1.28 -30.77
C MET A 60 -31.30 2.59 -30.75
N HIS A 61 -31.61 3.49 -31.67
CA HIS A 61 -31.66 4.92 -31.31
C HIS A 61 -32.98 5.22 -30.56
N THR A 62 -33.06 4.93 -29.26
CA THR A 62 -34.14 5.47 -28.38
C THR A 62 -33.92 5.33 -26.86
N SER A 63 -32.71 5.03 -26.36
CA SER A 63 -32.50 4.85 -24.91
C SER A 63 -31.60 5.90 -24.23
N GLU A 64 -31.00 6.83 -24.97
CA GLU A 64 -30.04 7.81 -24.41
C GLU A 64 -30.65 9.09 -23.81
N ARG A 65 -31.98 9.22 -23.75
CA ARG A 65 -32.64 10.42 -23.19
C ARG A 65 -33.33 10.25 -21.83
N ILE A 66 -33.24 9.07 -21.20
CA ILE A 66 -33.83 8.83 -19.86
C ILE A 66 -32.78 8.58 -18.77
N ALA A 67 -31.51 8.34 -19.11
CA ALA A 67 -30.43 8.13 -18.14
C ALA A 67 -29.84 9.43 -17.54
N ASN A 68 -30.07 10.60 -18.16
CA ASN A 68 -29.43 11.87 -17.78
C ASN A 68 -30.26 12.78 -16.84
N LYS A 69 -31.26 12.25 -16.12
CA LYS A 69 -32.04 13.02 -15.12
C LYS A 69 -32.14 12.39 -13.73
N ARG A 70 -31.39 11.31 -13.44
CA ARG A 70 -31.36 10.68 -12.10
C ARG A 70 -30.03 10.81 -11.34
N ASN A 71 -28.99 11.40 -11.92
CA ASN A 71 -27.67 11.54 -11.27
C ASN A 71 -27.34 12.96 -10.77
N ALA A 72 -28.35 13.79 -10.46
CA ALA A 72 -28.13 15.18 -10.02
C ALA A 72 -28.73 15.53 -8.64
N THR A 73 -29.07 14.54 -7.79
CA THR A 73 -29.65 14.81 -6.47
C THR A 73 -29.04 14.01 -5.30
N GLU A 74 -27.81 13.52 -5.43
CA GLU A 74 -27.04 12.96 -4.30
C GLU A 74 -25.70 13.70 -4.10
N LEU A 75 -25.78 15.02 -3.93
CA LEU A 75 -24.69 15.81 -3.37
C LEU A 75 -25.25 16.74 -2.29
N ASN A 76 -25.78 16.13 -1.23
CA ASN A 76 -25.99 16.78 0.07
C ASN A 76 -25.17 16.03 1.14
N GLY A 77 -23.84 16.07 0.98
CA GLY A 77 -22.85 15.44 1.86
C GLY A 77 -22.57 16.16 3.19
N MET A 78 -23.39 17.14 3.59
CA MET A 78 -23.20 17.86 4.87
C MET A 78 -23.86 17.15 6.08
N SER A 79 -24.75 16.18 5.84
CA SER A 79 -25.47 15.44 6.88
C SER A 79 -24.67 14.23 7.42
N SER A 80 -24.05 13.45 6.52
CA SER A 80 -23.33 12.22 6.88
C SER A 80 -22.05 12.48 7.68
N GLU A 81 -21.34 13.59 7.44
CA GLU A 81 -20.18 13.98 8.25
C GLU A 81 -20.54 14.46 9.66
N LYS A 82 -21.75 14.98 9.88
CA LYS A 82 -22.23 15.33 11.23
C LYS A 82 -22.62 14.10 12.04
N SER A 83 -23.19 13.07 11.38
CA SER A 83 -23.55 11.79 12.00
C SER A 83 -22.31 10.93 12.32
N SER A 84 -21.32 10.88 11.41
CA SER A 84 -20.06 10.15 11.62
C SER A 84 -19.21 10.69 12.78
N ARG A 85 -19.38 11.97 13.12
CA ARG A 85 -18.81 12.57 14.33
C ARG A 85 -19.54 12.11 15.60
N HIS A 86 -20.77 11.63 15.57
CA HIS A 86 -21.50 11.22 16.77
C HIS A 86 -21.14 9.79 17.20
N SER A 87 -21.18 8.80 16.29
CA SER A 87 -21.06 7.38 16.65
C SER A 87 -19.69 6.99 17.24
N ILE A 88 -18.57 7.49 16.70
CA ILE A 88 -17.24 7.19 17.26
C ILE A 88 -16.89 8.09 18.46
N LYS A 89 -17.42 9.32 18.52
CA LYS A 89 -17.13 10.22 19.65
C LYS A 89 -17.65 9.68 20.98
N GLU A 90 -18.75 8.93 20.98
CA GLU A 90 -19.27 8.26 22.19
C GLU A 90 -18.25 7.27 22.79
N HIS A 91 -17.35 6.75 21.96
CA HIS A 91 -16.32 5.78 22.34
C HIS A 91 -14.95 6.41 22.63
N ASP A 92 -14.84 7.75 22.74
CA ASP A 92 -13.57 8.47 22.91
C ASP A 92 -12.79 8.10 24.18
N HIS A 93 -13.48 7.56 25.18
CA HIS A 93 -12.90 7.08 26.42
C HIS A 93 -12.19 5.71 26.26
N LEU A 94 -12.54 4.93 25.23
CA LEU A 94 -11.94 3.62 25.00
C LEU A 94 -10.47 3.72 24.57
N PRO A 95 -9.62 2.76 24.96
CA PRO A 95 -8.24 2.68 24.48
C PRO A 95 -8.22 2.46 22.97
N LEU A 96 -7.21 3.02 22.28
CA LEU A 96 -7.06 2.89 20.82
C LEU A 96 -7.08 1.42 20.35
N SER A 97 -6.62 0.49 21.19
CA SER A 97 -6.61 -0.94 20.90
C SER A 97 -8.01 -1.59 20.81
N LYS A 98 -9.08 -0.86 21.14
CA LYS A 98 -10.49 -1.28 21.01
C LYS A 98 -11.12 -0.86 19.68
N PHE A 99 -10.35 -0.32 18.75
CA PHE A 99 -10.81 0.03 17.42
C PHE A 99 -10.14 -0.86 16.39
N GLN A 100 -10.87 -1.17 15.33
CA GLN A 100 -10.36 -1.90 14.19
C GLN A 100 -10.56 -1.05 12.93
N ALA A 101 -9.47 -0.85 12.20
CA ALA A 101 -9.42 -0.04 11.00
C ALA A 101 -8.88 -0.84 9.83
N ILE A 102 -9.48 -0.60 8.66
CA ILE A 102 -9.02 -1.12 7.38
C ILE A 102 -8.09 -0.05 6.76
N GLY A 103 -6.95 -0.52 6.26
CA GLY A 103 -5.95 0.27 5.57
C GLY A 103 -5.63 -0.30 4.20
N THR A 104 -5.00 0.50 3.36
CA THR A 104 -4.51 0.04 2.06
C THR A 104 -3.09 -0.49 2.19
N HIS A 105 -2.84 -1.65 1.58
CA HIS A 105 -1.49 -2.18 1.36
C HIS A 105 -0.92 -1.53 0.09
N ASN A 106 0.36 -1.17 0.12
CA ASN A 106 1.01 -0.34 -0.90
C ASN A 106 0.18 0.90 -1.28
N SER A 107 -0.15 1.76 -0.32
CA SER A 107 -1.16 2.84 -0.47
C SER A 107 -0.90 3.84 -1.59
N TYR A 108 0.33 3.90 -2.08
CA TYR A 108 0.79 4.77 -3.15
C TYR A 108 0.61 4.15 -4.54
N HIS A 109 0.32 2.85 -4.61
CA HIS A 109 0.41 2.03 -5.82
C HIS A 109 -0.59 2.43 -6.91
N VAL A 110 -0.07 2.47 -8.13
CA VAL A 110 -0.82 2.67 -9.38
C VAL A 110 -0.49 1.49 -10.27
N ALA A 111 -1.53 0.85 -10.81
CA ALA A 111 -1.36 -0.35 -11.63
C ALA A 111 -0.44 -0.06 -12.82
N PRO A 112 0.51 -0.97 -13.11
CA PRO A 112 1.38 -0.81 -14.26
C PRO A 112 0.60 -0.96 -15.57
N ASP A 113 1.15 -0.37 -16.64
CA ASP A 113 0.55 -0.43 -17.97
C ASP A 113 0.49 -1.88 -18.51
N ALA A 114 -0.41 -2.13 -19.47
CA ALA A 114 -0.64 -3.45 -20.04
C ALA A 114 0.64 -4.10 -20.59
N LEU A 115 1.54 -3.31 -21.17
CA LEU A 115 2.83 -3.77 -21.67
C LEU A 115 3.75 -4.25 -20.54
N VAL A 116 3.79 -3.52 -19.43
CA VAL A 116 4.54 -3.93 -18.23
C VAL A 116 3.96 -5.22 -17.66
N ASN A 117 2.63 -5.32 -17.56
CA ASN A 117 1.97 -6.55 -17.13
C ASN A 117 2.29 -7.74 -18.04
N SER A 118 2.32 -7.55 -19.35
CA SER A 118 2.72 -8.61 -20.29
C SER A 118 4.13 -9.11 -20.01
N VAL A 119 5.10 -8.19 -19.82
CA VAL A 119 6.49 -8.57 -19.50
C VAL A 119 6.56 -9.29 -18.15
N VAL A 120 5.90 -8.76 -17.11
CA VAL A 120 5.87 -9.40 -15.78
C VAL A 120 5.25 -10.79 -15.85
N SER A 121 4.16 -10.97 -16.61
CA SER A 121 3.50 -12.26 -16.75
C SER A 121 4.38 -13.33 -17.42
N THR A 122 5.24 -12.92 -18.36
CA THR A 122 6.19 -13.83 -19.02
C THR A 122 7.36 -14.19 -18.12
N VAL A 123 7.88 -13.22 -17.35
CA VAL A 123 9.15 -13.38 -16.63
C VAL A 123 8.95 -13.83 -15.18
N LYS A 124 7.81 -13.48 -14.58
CA LYS A 124 7.37 -13.91 -13.26
C LYS A 124 5.89 -14.29 -13.28
N PRO A 125 5.53 -15.44 -13.88
CA PRO A 125 4.13 -15.89 -13.94
C PRO A 125 3.43 -15.97 -12.59
N SER A 126 4.17 -16.25 -11.50
CA SER A 126 3.64 -16.30 -10.14
C SER A 126 3.16 -14.95 -9.58
N GLU A 127 3.69 -13.85 -10.12
CA GLU A 127 3.31 -12.47 -9.76
C GLU A 127 2.31 -11.88 -10.77
N SER A 128 1.91 -12.65 -11.79
CA SER A 128 1.02 -12.19 -12.85
C SER A 128 -0.30 -11.67 -12.28
N GLY A 129 -0.59 -10.41 -12.56
CA GLY A 129 -1.73 -9.64 -12.07
C GLY A 129 -1.74 -9.31 -10.57
N ALA A 130 -0.72 -9.70 -9.81
CA ALA A 130 -0.65 -9.38 -8.37
C ALA A 130 -0.65 -7.86 -8.14
N TRP A 131 -0.29 -7.08 -9.17
CA TRP A 131 -0.15 -5.63 -9.17
C TRP A 131 -1.24 -4.95 -10.03
N GLU A 132 -2.30 -5.66 -10.44
CA GLU A 132 -3.39 -5.10 -11.26
C GLU A 132 -4.45 -4.37 -10.41
N TYR A 133 -4.01 -3.42 -9.58
CA TYR A 133 -4.88 -2.57 -8.77
C TYR A 133 -4.31 -1.16 -8.66
N THR A 134 -5.18 -0.16 -8.50
CA THR A 134 -4.78 1.24 -8.31
C THR A 134 -5.52 1.79 -7.11
N HIS A 135 -4.78 2.39 -6.19
CA HIS A 135 -5.39 3.17 -5.11
C HIS A 135 -5.63 4.61 -5.56
N PRO A 136 -6.70 5.27 -5.10
CA PRO A 136 -6.83 6.72 -5.20
C PRO A 136 -5.64 7.43 -4.51
N PRO A 137 -5.35 8.70 -4.82
CA PRO A 137 -4.38 9.49 -4.06
C PRO A 137 -4.64 9.49 -2.54
N LEU A 138 -3.58 9.59 -1.72
CA LEU A 138 -3.68 9.45 -0.26
C LEU A 138 -4.78 10.33 0.40
N PRO A 139 -4.97 11.61 0.01
CA PRO A 139 -6.05 12.43 0.56
C PRO A 139 -7.46 11.90 0.25
N GLN A 140 -7.65 11.29 -0.93
CA GLN A 140 -8.93 10.71 -1.31
C GLN A 140 -9.22 9.42 -0.52
N GLN A 141 -8.18 8.62 -0.23
CA GLN A 141 -8.31 7.49 0.69
C GLN A 141 -8.68 7.96 2.11
N LEU A 142 -8.07 9.03 2.62
CA LEU A 142 -8.47 9.62 3.91
C LEU A 142 -9.93 10.10 3.88
N GLN A 143 -10.36 10.72 2.78
CA GLN A 143 -11.73 11.18 2.60
C GLN A 143 -12.73 10.02 2.58
N SER A 144 -12.37 8.86 2.02
CA SER A 144 -13.25 7.69 2.00
C SER A 144 -13.39 7.00 3.36
N GLY A 145 -12.52 7.33 4.31
CA GLY A 145 -12.57 6.81 5.69
C GLY A 145 -11.40 5.91 6.07
N ILE A 146 -10.47 5.60 5.15
CA ILE A 146 -9.24 4.84 5.43
C ILE A 146 -8.38 5.59 6.47
N ARG A 147 -7.80 4.85 7.41
CA ARG A 147 -6.94 5.41 8.48
C ARG A 147 -5.60 4.69 8.63
N GLN A 148 -5.27 3.78 7.72
CA GLN A 148 -3.96 3.13 7.70
C GLN A 148 -3.39 3.09 6.28
N PHE A 149 -2.11 3.44 6.19
CA PHE A 149 -1.32 3.44 4.96
C PHE A 149 -0.08 2.58 5.09
N GLU A 150 0.51 2.23 3.96
CA GLU A 150 1.78 1.51 3.83
C GLU A 150 2.57 2.10 2.67
N LEU A 151 3.82 2.46 2.96
CA LEU A 151 4.75 3.09 2.03
C LEU A 151 6.02 2.24 1.96
N ASP A 152 6.39 1.83 0.75
CA ASP A 152 7.66 1.18 0.48
C ASP A 152 8.71 2.23 0.23
N LEU A 153 9.75 2.24 1.05
CA LEU A 153 10.73 3.31 1.11
C LEU A 153 12.09 2.86 0.59
N TYR A 154 12.65 3.63 -0.33
CA TYR A 154 14.00 3.45 -0.82
C TYR A 154 14.88 4.66 -0.49
N ARG A 155 16.10 4.42 0.00
CA ARG A 155 17.04 5.49 0.31
C ARG A 155 17.70 6.01 -0.96
N ASP A 156 17.63 7.33 -1.17
CA ASP A 156 18.29 8.01 -2.29
C ASP A 156 18.85 9.38 -1.85
N PRO A 157 19.97 9.41 -1.10
CA PRO A 157 20.48 10.62 -0.50
C PRO A 157 21.07 11.61 -1.52
N LYS A 158 21.33 11.17 -2.76
CA LYS A 158 21.86 12.01 -3.84
C LYS A 158 20.79 12.41 -4.86
N GLY A 159 19.68 11.68 -4.90
CA GLY A 159 18.68 11.82 -5.96
C GLY A 159 19.11 11.09 -7.23
N GLY A 160 18.14 10.83 -8.09
CA GLY A 160 18.35 10.26 -9.42
C GLY A 160 18.51 8.75 -9.46
N LYS A 161 18.67 8.04 -8.33
CA LYS A 161 18.87 6.58 -8.31
C LYS A 161 17.73 5.82 -8.99
N PHE A 162 16.51 6.36 -8.89
CA PHE A 162 15.29 5.73 -9.39
C PHE A 162 14.58 6.54 -10.49
N ALA A 163 15.20 7.63 -10.98
CA ALA A 163 14.59 8.52 -11.97
C ALA A 163 14.50 7.91 -13.38
N HIS A 164 15.17 6.78 -13.62
CA HIS A 164 15.21 6.10 -14.92
C HIS A 164 14.95 4.59 -14.76
N PRO A 165 13.68 4.17 -14.60
CA PRO A 165 13.33 2.76 -14.52
C PRO A 165 13.79 1.97 -15.74
N THR A 166 14.34 0.78 -15.51
CA THR A 166 14.84 -0.11 -16.56
C THR A 166 13.75 -0.41 -17.59
N LEU A 167 12.55 -0.78 -17.14
CA LEU A 167 11.47 -1.16 -18.04
C LEU A 167 10.92 0.03 -18.83
N LEU A 168 10.86 1.23 -18.24
CA LEU A 168 10.50 2.45 -18.98
C LEU A 168 11.48 2.70 -20.13
N SER A 169 12.77 2.43 -19.92
CA SER A 169 13.80 2.57 -20.95
C SER A 169 13.62 1.57 -22.10
N LEU A 170 13.10 0.37 -21.82
CA LEU A 170 12.76 -0.64 -22.82
C LEU A 170 11.50 -0.28 -23.63
N THR A 171 10.48 0.31 -22.98
CA THR A 171 9.21 0.67 -23.65
C THR A 171 9.38 1.73 -24.74
N LYS A 172 10.43 2.56 -24.69
CA LYS A 172 10.77 3.52 -25.76
C LYS A 172 11.09 2.87 -27.11
N TRP A 173 11.44 1.58 -27.11
CA TRP A 173 11.79 0.80 -28.29
C TRP A 173 10.64 -0.06 -28.82
N ILE A 174 9.52 -0.09 -28.09
CA ILE A 174 8.32 -0.85 -28.45
C ILE A 174 7.33 0.16 -29.05
N PRO A 175 6.88 -0.01 -30.31
CA PRO A 175 5.88 0.87 -30.90
C PRO A 175 4.68 0.98 -29.96
N GLU A 176 4.17 2.20 -29.74
CA GLU A 176 2.94 2.41 -28.99
C GLU A 176 1.87 1.48 -29.58
N ALA A 177 1.47 0.47 -28.81
CA ALA A 177 0.31 -0.32 -29.20
C ALA A 177 -0.87 0.66 -29.22
N GLU A 178 -1.46 0.89 -30.39
CA GLU A 178 -2.68 1.67 -30.53
C GLU A 178 -3.71 1.14 -29.53
N GLY A 179 -4.01 1.94 -28.49
CA GLY A 179 -4.92 1.58 -27.40
C GLY A 179 -4.29 1.42 -26.00
N GLY A 180 -2.96 1.49 -25.85
CA GLY A 180 -2.25 1.29 -24.59
C GLY A 180 -1.44 2.49 -24.11
N GLY A 181 -2.02 3.69 -24.12
CA GLY A 181 -1.34 4.88 -23.58
C GLY A 181 -1.02 4.68 -22.10
N ALA A 182 0.23 4.97 -21.69
CA ALA A 182 0.60 5.02 -20.28
C ALA A 182 -0.41 5.90 -19.55
N LYS A 183 -1.23 5.33 -18.66
CA LYS A 183 -2.37 6.06 -18.07
C LYS A 183 -1.91 7.27 -17.24
N GLN A 184 -0.64 7.27 -16.84
CA GLN A 184 -0.01 8.36 -16.11
C GLN A 184 1.43 8.57 -16.59
N LYS A 185 1.81 9.82 -16.86
CA LYS A 185 3.22 10.18 -17.08
C LYS A 185 4.04 9.80 -15.84
N PHE A 186 5.11 9.02 -16.03
CA PHE A 186 6.03 8.68 -14.94
C PHE A 186 6.73 9.95 -14.41
N ASP A 187 6.70 10.12 -13.09
CA ASP A 187 7.34 11.23 -12.35
C ASP A 187 7.27 12.59 -13.07
N PRO A 188 6.06 13.14 -13.30
CA PRO A 188 5.86 14.29 -14.18
C PRO A 188 6.58 15.55 -13.68
N ASP A 189 6.82 15.64 -12.38
CA ASP A 189 7.48 16.74 -11.67
C ASP A 189 8.98 16.49 -11.46
N GLY A 190 9.54 15.36 -11.90
CA GLY A 190 10.95 15.01 -11.73
C GLY A 190 11.40 14.82 -10.28
N ARG A 191 10.50 14.45 -9.37
CA ARG A 191 10.74 14.31 -7.91
C ARG A 191 11.80 13.27 -7.58
N LEU A 192 11.95 12.25 -8.42
CA LEU A 192 12.95 11.20 -8.24
C LEU A 192 14.38 11.70 -8.50
N ASN A 193 14.57 12.84 -9.18
CA ASN A 193 15.89 13.43 -9.41
C ASN A 193 16.47 14.15 -8.20
N HIS A 194 15.63 14.54 -7.24
CA HIS A 194 16.08 15.27 -6.05
C HIS A 194 16.54 14.32 -4.95
N PRO A 195 17.41 14.71 -4.02
CA PRO A 195 17.72 13.93 -2.81
C PRO A 195 16.49 13.59 -1.96
N GLY A 196 16.57 12.50 -1.19
CA GLY A 196 15.58 12.12 -0.17
C GLY A 196 14.94 10.75 -0.41
N THR A 197 14.15 10.29 0.56
CA THR A 197 13.56 8.94 0.53
C THR A 197 12.48 8.81 -0.54
N LYS A 198 12.54 7.76 -1.37
CA LYS A 198 11.59 7.50 -2.49
C LYS A 198 10.52 6.50 -2.10
N VAL A 199 9.37 6.61 -2.77
CA VAL A 199 8.21 5.74 -2.55
C VAL A 199 7.84 5.06 -3.86
N LEU A 200 8.13 3.75 -3.96
CA LEU A 200 8.04 2.93 -5.17
C LEU A 200 7.80 1.47 -4.77
N HIS A 201 7.14 0.67 -5.62
CA HIS A 201 6.90 -0.75 -5.33
C HIS A 201 8.06 -1.63 -5.80
N VAL A 202 8.37 -1.59 -7.09
CA VAL A 202 9.54 -2.23 -7.68
C VAL A 202 10.19 -1.24 -8.64
N PRO A 203 11.20 -0.47 -8.23
CA PRO A 203 11.68 0.70 -8.97
C PRO A 203 12.04 0.48 -10.45
N GLY A 204 12.45 -0.72 -10.84
CA GLY A 204 12.78 -1.04 -12.24
C GLY A 204 11.63 -1.56 -13.09
N VAL A 205 10.49 -1.95 -12.49
CA VAL A 205 9.43 -2.74 -13.14
C VAL A 205 8.05 -2.16 -12.85
N ASP A 206 7.71 -2.01 -11.58
CA ASP A 206 6.44 -1.47 -11.11
C ASP A 206 6.70 -0.17 -10.33
N PHE A 207 6.84 0.89 -11.13
CA PHE A 207 7.42 2.17 -10.71
C PHE A 207 6.41 3.32 -10.66
N HIS A 208 5.14 3.07 -10.97
CA HIS A 208 4.12 4.10 -10.85
C HIS A 208 3.70 4.29 -9.40
N SER A 209 3.56 5.56 -9.02
CA SER A 209 3.19 5.95 -7.66
C SER A 209 2.38 7.24 -7.68
N ASN A 210 1.39 7.33 -6.81
CA ASN A 210 0.67 8.57 -6.53
C ASN A 210 1.53 9.58 -5.73
N VAL A 211 2.60 9.11 -5.10
CA VAL A 211 3.56 9.92 -4.31
C VAL A 211 4.97 9.36 -4.50
N TYR A 212 5.90 10.13 -5.09
CA TYR A 212 7.23 9.62 -5.43
C TYR A 212 8.26 9.79 -4.31
N THR A 213 7.97 10.61 -3.29
CA THR A 213 8.85 10.83 -2.14
C THR A 213 8.11 10.70 -0.82
N LEU A 214 8.86 10.37 0.24
CA LEU A 214 8.33 10.31 1.59
C LEU A 214 7.78 11.68 2.01
N THR A 215 8.54 12.76 1.79
CA THR A 215 8.07 14.13 2.06
C THR A 215 6.73 14.42 1.40
N GLN A 216 6.57 14.11 0.11
CA GLN A 216 5.30 14.33 -0.60
C GLN A 216 4.14 13.55 0.06
N ALA A 217 4.37 12.29 0.42
CA ALA A 217 3.36 11.46 1.09
C ALA A 217 2.96 12.04 2.45
N LEU A 218 3.94 12.41 3.27
CA LEU A 218 3.71 12.94 4.62
C LEU A 218 3.07 14.34 4.60
N GLU A 219 3.42 15.20 3.63
CA GLU A 219 2.78 16.50 3.42
C GLU A 219 1.30 16.34 3.08
N GLN A 220 0.96 15.46 2.13
CA GLN A 220 -0.43 15.20 1.76
C GLN A 220 -1.26 14.69 2.95
N ILE A 221 -0.72 13.78 3.75
CA ILE A 221 -1.38 13.27 4.96
C ILE A 221 -1.52 14.38 6.01
N LEU A 222 -0.47 15.16 6.25
CA LEU A 222 -0.46 16.23 7.25
C LEU A 222 -1.43 17.36 6.90
N ASP A 223 -1.52 17.73 5.63
CA ASP A 223 -2.42 18.79 5.17
C ASP A 223 -3.88 18.38 5.29
N TRP A 224 -4.21 17.10 4.99
CA TRP A 224 -5.52 16.57 5.31
C TRP A 224 -5.76 16.54 6.82
N SER A 225 -4.80 16.07 7.61
CA SER A 225 -4.89 16.01 9.08
C SER A 225 -5.16 17.38 9.72
N ARG A 226 -4.49 18.44 9.23
CA ARG A 226 -4.68 19.83 9.69
C ARG A 226 -6.10 20.33 9.46
N LYS A 227 -6.73 19.94 8.35
CA LYS A 227 -8.12 20.28 8.00
C LYS A 227 -9.14 19.48 8.82
N HIS A 228 -8.72 18.38 9.44
CA HIS A 228 -9.58 17.46 10.20
C HIS A 228 -9.02 17.19 11.61
N PRO A 229 -8.86 18.21 12.48
CA PRO A 229 -8.06 18.10 13.71
C PRO A 229 -8.52 17.01 14.69
N ASP A 230 -9.78 16.58 14.63
CA ASP A 230 -10.35 15.53 15.49
C ASP A 230 -10.37 14.14 14.83
N HIS A 231 -9.68 13.94 13.69
CA HIS A 231 -9.70 12.66 12.98
C HIS A 231 -9.22 11.49 13.85
N PHE A 232 -9.72 10.28 13.59
CA PHE A 232 -9.18 9.04 14.15
C PHE A 232 -7.68 8.91 13.80
N PRO A 233 -6.80 8.40 14.70
CA PRO A 233 -5.37 8.31 14.43
C PRO A 233 -5.04 7.68 13.09
N ILE A 234 -4.09 8.26 12.34
CA ILE A 234 -3.66 7.73 11.05
C ILE A 234 -2.40 6.91 11.27
N PHE A 235 -2.44 5.61 10.96
CA PHE A 235 -1.28 4.73 11.06
C PHE A 235 -0.57 4.65 9.72
N VAL A 236 0.71 5.02 9.65
CA VAL A 236 1.53 4.90 8.44
C VAL A 236 2.61 3.83 8.67
N LEU A 237 2.52 2.73 7.95
CA LEU A 237 3.55 1.71 7.89
C LEU A 237 4.63 2.13 6.92
N LEU A 238 5.88 2.01 7.35
CA LEU A 238 7.07 2.28 6.55
C LEU A 238 7.80 0.95 6.35
N GLU A 239 7.79 0.42 5.14
CA GLU A 239 8.56 -0.77 4.77
C GLU A 239 9.84 -0.32 4.07
N LEU A 240 10.97 -0.47 4.73
CA LEU A 240 12.27 -0.03 4.22
C LEU A 240 12.84 -1.10 3.29
N LYS A 241 12.96 -0.75 2.01
CA LYS A 241 13.45 -1.62 0.95
C LYS A 241 14.91 -1.31 0.64
N GLY A 242 15.58 -2.27 0.01
CA GLY A 242 16.98 -2.15 -0.40
C GLY A 242 17.89 -3.18 0.28
N ASP A 243 19.19 -3.04 0.03
CA ASP A 243 20.19 -3.99 0.51
C ASP A 243 20.48 -3.85 2.00
N ASN A 244 21.08 -4.90 2.58
CA ASN A 244 21.33 -4.99 4.03
C ASN A 244 22.13 -3.82 4.63
N ASN A 245 22.96 -3.16 3.82
CA ASN A 245 23.80 -2.04 4.25
C ASN A 245 23.11 -0.67 4.09
N GLU A 246 21.92 -0.61 3.47
CA GLU A 246 21.23 0.66 3.22
C GLU A 246 20.61 1.25 4.49
N TRP A 247 20.19 0.42 5.45
CA TRP A 247 19.46 0.86 6.65
C TRP A 247 20.23 0.59 7.95
N THR A 248 21.35 1.29 8.10
CA THR A 248 22.10 1.36 9.37
C THR A 248 21.35 2.21 10.40
N ASP A 249 21.76 2.17 11.67
CA ASP A 249 21.19 3.04 12.71
C ASP A 249 21.24 4.53 12.34
N ALA A 250 22.35 4.97 11.76
CA ALA A 250 22.55 6.35 11.32
C ALA A 250 21.56 6.73 10.22
N HIS A 251 21.37 5.87 9.22
CA HIS A 251 20.42 6.12 8.13
C HIS A 251 18.95 6.09 8.62
N LEU A 252 18.65 5.27 9.63
CA LEU A 252 17.33 5.26 10.28
C LEU A 252 17.08 6.56 11.05
N ARG A 253 18.10 7.18 11.64
CA ARG A 253 18.00 8.51 12.25
C ARG A 253 17.79 9.61 11.20
N GLU A 254 18.49 9.53 10.07
CA GLU A 254 18.28 10.46 8.95
C GLU A 254 16.82 10.40 8.43
N LEU A 255 16.24 9.20 8.37
CA LEU A 255 14.83 8.99 8.04
C LEU A 255 13.91 9.65 9.08
N GLU A 256 14.17 9.45 10.38
CA GLU A 256 13.42 10.09 11.46
C GLU A 256 13.53 11.63 11.41
N ASP A 257 14.69 12.16 11.04
CA ASP A 257 14.90 13.59 10.83
C ASP A 257 14.12 14.11 9.60
N GLU A 258 14.09 13.36 8.49
CA GLU A 258 13.25 13.68 7.31
C GLU A 258 11.77 13.73 7.67
N ILE A 259 11.30 12.77 8.48
CA ILE A 259 9.95 12.76 9.04
C ILE A 259 9.70 14.02 9.88
N LEU A 260 10.61 14.39 10.78
CA LEU A 260 10.42 15.54 11.69
C LEU A 260 10.53 16.90 10.98
N ARG A 261 11.24 16.98 9.85
CA ARG A 261 11.22 18.17 8.98
C ARG A 261 9.84 18.39 8.35
N THR A 262 9.07 17.32 8.15
CA THR A 262 7.77 17.37 7.50
C THR A 262 6.61 17.41 8.51
N ILE A 263 6.62 16.50 9.48
CA ILE A 263 5.57 16.33 10.49
C ILE A 263 6.08 16.87 11.84
N PRO A 264 5.44 17.92 12.40
CA PRO A 264 5.78 18.40 13.72
C PRO A 264 5.63 17.29 14.77
N ARG A 265 6.61 17.10 15.66
CA ARG A 265 6.61 16.04 16.69
C ARG A 265 5.30 15.91 17.48
N LYS A 266 4.63 17.03 17.78
CA LYS A 266 3.32 17.05 18.50
C LYS A 266 2.18 16.35 17.75
N ARG A 267 2.28 16.23 16.42
CA ARG A 267 1.34 15.51 15.56
C ARG A 267 1.61 14.00 15.52
N LEU A 268 2.75 13.53 16.01
CA LEU A 268 3.08 12.11 16.08
C LEU A 268 2.74 11.56 17.46
N LEU A 269 2.05 10.42 17.55
CA LEU A 269 2.02 9.57 18.74
C LEU A 269 3.19 8.59 18.63
N THR A 270 4.18 8.70 19.52
CA THR A 270 5.41 7.88 19.46
C THR A 270 5.44 6.81 20.56
N PRO A 271 6.39 5.85 20.48
CA PRO A 271 6.67 4.91 21.56
C PRO A 271 6.77 5.54 22.95
N ASP A 272 7.47 6.66 23.10
CA ASP A 272 7.61 7.33 24.40
C ASP A 272 6.29 7.93 24.91
N ASP A 273 5.45 8.44 24.02
CA ASP A 273 4.13 8.97 24.41
C ASP A 273 3.22 7.86 24.96
N VAL A 274 3.34 6.64 24.42
CA VAL A 274 2.59 5.46 24.89
C VAL A 274 3.22 4.86 26.15
N ARG A 275 4.55 4.82 26.23
CA ARG A 275 5.28 4.35 27.41
C ARG A 275 5.00 5.20 28.64
N GLY A 276 4.88 6.53 28.47
CA GLY A 276 4.68 7.45 29.58
C GLY A 276 5.79 7.30 30.63
N THR A 277 5.41 7.07 31.88
CA THR A 277 6.34 6.93 33.01
C THR A 277 6.77 5.49 33.29
N HIS A 278 6.31 4.52 32.50
CA HIS A 278 6.71 3.12 32.67
C HIS A 278 8.17 2.92 32.29
N GLU A 279 8.80 1.92 32.93
CA GLU A 279 10.18 1.52 32.63
C GLU A 279 10.35 1.19 31.13
N ASN A 280 9.37 0.49 30.55
CA ASN A 280 9.39 0.11 29.15
C ASN A 280 7.98 0.14 28.53
N LEU A 281 7.96 0.21 27.21
CA LEU A 281 6.74 0.35 26.43
C LEU A 281 5.81 -0.87 26.58
N ARG A 282 6.38 -2.07 26.66
CA ARG A 282 5.61 -3.31 26.87
C ARG A 282 4.82 -3.25 28.16
N THR A 283 5.42 -2.82 29.28
CA THR A 283 4.71 -2.70 30.55
C THR A 283 3.50 -1.79 30.38
N ALA A 284 3.67 -0.59 29.82
CA ALA A 284 2.56 0.36 29.60
C ALA A 284 1.37 -0.26 28.86
N VAL A 285 1.60 -0.91 27.71
CA VAL A 285 0.49 -1.46 26.91
C VAL A 285 -0.14 -2.73 27.50
N THR A 286 0.59 -3.46 28.36
CA THR A 286 0.10 -4.71 28.97
C THR A 286 -0.57 -4.48 30.33
N THR A 287 -0.32 -3.34 31.00
CA THR A 287 -0.94 -2.99 32.28
C THR A 287 -2.04 -1.93 32.11
N ASP A 288 -1.72 -0.82 31.45
CA ASP A 288 -2.60 0.35 31.35
C ASP A 288 -3.38 0.34 30.03
N GLY A 289 -2.83 -0.35 29.03
CA GLY A 289 -3.34 -0.36 27.68
C GLY A 289 -2.83 0.82 26.84
N TRP A 290 -3.27 0.86 25.59
CA TRP A 290 -2.99 1.99 24.72
C TRP A 290 -3.74 3.25 25.17
N PRO A 291 -3.21 4.47 24.93
CA PRO A 291 -3.92 5.70 25.22
C PRO A 291 -5.32 5.73 24.59
N SER A 292 -6.26 6.40 25.25
CA SER A 292 -7.63 6.50 24.75
C SER A 292 -7.72 7.19 23.40
N LEU A 293 -8.79 6.92 22.66
CA LEU A 293 -9.03 7.60 21.38
C LEU A 293 -9.01 9.13 21.56
N ARG A 294 -9.62 9.66 22.62
CA ARG A 294 -9.59 11.09 22.96
C ARG A 294 -8.17 11.67 23.01
N LYS A 295 -7.20 10.92 23.55
CA LYS A 295 -5.79 11.36 23.69
C LYS A 295 -4.98 11.20 22.40
N THR A 296 -5.51 10.48 21.41
CA THR A 296 -4.78 10.12 20.19
C THR A 296 -5.35 10.76 18.93
N ARG A 297 -6.59 11.29 18.97
CA ARG A 297 -7.20 12.04 17.85
C ARG A 297 -6.28 13.11 17.27
N GLY A 298 -6.34 13.28 15.96
CA GLY A 298 -5.55 14.29 15.24
C GLY A 298 -4.05 13.98 15.16
N ARG A 299 -3.63 12.77 15.55
CA ARG A 299 -2.23 12.32 15.54
C ARG A 299 -1.98 11.23 14.52
N LEU A 300 -0.73 11.11 14.12
CA LEU A 300 -0.20 10.09 13.23
C LEU A 300 0.64 9.10 14.05
N ILE A 301 0.59 7.83 13.69
CA ILE A 301 1.38 6.73 14.27
C ILE A 301 2.26 6.19 13.16
N LEU A 302 3.55 5.99 13.43
CA LEU A 302 4.48 5.45 12.46
C LEU A 302 4.92 4.06 12.89
N GLY A 303 4.79 3.06 12.02
CA GLY A 303 5.24 1.70 12.28
C GLY A 303 6.37 1.29 11.34
N LEU A 304 7.38 0.61 11.86
CA LEU A 304 8.39 -0.04 11.05
C LEU A 304 7.87 -1.43 10.67
N ASP A 305 7.61 -1.63 9.38
CA ASP A 305 7.01 -2.86 8.86
C ASP A 305 8.02 -4.02 8.75
N ASN A 306 9.32 -3.71 8.66
CA ASN A 306 10.38 -4.72 8.57
C ASN A 306 10.44 -5.63 9.81
N THR A 307 10.75 -6.91 9.58
CA THR A 307 10.93 -7.93 10.62
C THR A 307 12.29 -8.63 10.55
N ASP A 308 13.24 -8.03 9.85
CA ASP A 308 14.55 -8.57 9.48
C ASP A 308 15.68 -7.79 10.17
N HIS A 309 16.83 -7.65 9.49
CA HIS A 309 18.00 -6.92 9.96
C HIS A 309 17.72 -5.41 10.11
N VAL A 310 16.83 -4.81 9.31
CA VAL A 310 16.44 -3.40 9.44
C VAL A 310 15.83 -3.16 10.82
N ARG A 311 14.92 -4.05 11.24
CA ARG A 311 14.35 -4.02 12.59
C ARG A 311 15.42 -4.23 13.65
N ALA A 312 16.36 -5.15 13.44
CA ALA A 312 17.44 -5.40 14.39
C ALA A 312 18.30 -4.14 14.59
N ASN A 313 18.66 -3.45 13.50
CA ASN A 313 19.39 -2.19 13.55
C ASN A 313 18.60 -1.11 14.29
N TYR A 314 17.30 -0.99 14.01
CA TYR A 314 16.44 0.00 14.66
C TYR A 314 16.28 -0.21 16.18
N LEU A 315 16.20 -1.46 16.63
CA LEU A 315 16.17 -1.80 18.06
C LEU A 315 17.51 -1.55 18.76
N GLY A 316 18.61 -1.52 18.00
CA GLY A 316 19.96 -1.27 18.47
C GLY A 316 20.47 -2.31 19.48
N ALA A 317 21.69 -2.09 19.97
CA ALA A 317 22.34 -2.98 20.93
C ALA A 317 21.61 -3.05 22.28
N HIS A 318 21.03 -1.92 22.73
CA HIS A 318 20.32 -1.81 24.00
C HIS A 318 18.88 -2.35 23.94
N LYS A 319 18.39 -2.77 22.76
CA LYS A 319 17.05 -3.33 22.59
C LYS A 319 15.94 -2.43 23.15
N THR A 320 16.13 -1.12 23.02
CA THR A 320 15.20 -0.08 23.48
C THR A 320 14.98 0.93 22.37
N ILE A 321 13.82 1.59 22.41
CA ILE A 321 13.40 2.59 21.41
C ILE A 321 13.08 3.94 22.04
N VAL A 322 13.68 4.23 23.20
CA VAL A 322 13.57 5.57 23.82
C VAL A 322 14.13 6.62 22.86
N GLY A 323 13.39 7.71 22.69
CA GLY A 323 13.71 8.80 21.77
C GLY A 323 13.36 8.53 20.30
N ARG A 324 12.80 7.36 19.99
CA ARG A 324 12.47 6.97 18.62
C ARG A 324 11.02 7.29 18.25
N LEU A 325 10.75 7.40 16.94
CA LEU A 325 9.46 7.78 16.38
C LEU A 325 8.62 6.57 15.95
N LEU A 326 9.26 5.54 15.36
CA LEU A 326 8.57 4.37 14.81
C LEU A 326 8.37 3.28 15.87
N PHE A 327 7.21 2.62 15.82
CA PHE A 327 6.93 1.37 16.54
C PHE A 327 7.42 0.17 15.73
N PRO A 328 8.39 -0.63 16.22
CA PRO A 328 8.86 -1.83 15.53
C PRO A 328 8.02 -3.08 15.87
N SER A 329 7.87 -4.00 14.91
CA SER A 329 7.35 -5.34 15.19
C SER A 329 8.42 -6.21 15.86
N CYS A 330 8.52 -6.12 17.20
CA CYS A 330 9.53 -6.83 17.98
C CYS A 330 9.58 -8.36 17.73
N PRO A 331 10.75 -9.02 17.92
CA PRO A 331 10.86 -10.46 17.70
C PRO A 331 9.97 -11.31 18.61
N THR A 332 9.69 -10.84 19.84
CA THR A 332 8.84 -11.55 20.81
C THR A 332 7.99 -10.57 21.62
N SER A 333 6.89 -11.07 22.18
CA SER A 333 6.04 -10.33 23.13
C SER A 333 6.66 -10.12 24.50
N ARG A 334 7.86 -10.64 24.76
CA ARG A 334 8.63 -10.39 25.99
C ARG A 334 9.59 -9.21 25.87
N HIS A 335 9.77 -8.69 24.66
CA HIS A 335 10.71 -7.61 24.40
C HIS A 335 10.26 -6.29 25.07
N PRO A 336 11.15 -5.51 25.71
CA PRO A 336 10.78 -4.26 26.40
C PRO A 336 10.08 -3.23 25.51
N SER A 337 10.48 -3.17 24.23
CA SER A 337 9.87 -2.30 23.22
C SER A 337 8.60 -2.84 22.54
N ALA A 338 8.06 -4.00 22.97
CA ALA A 338 6.90 -4.59 22.31
C ALA A 338 5.61 -3.80 22.60
N ALA A 339 4.94 -3.33 21.55
CA ALA A 339 3.59 -2.74 21.64
C ALA A 339 2.67 -3.13 20.49
N TRP A 340 3.25 -3.40 19.33
CA TRP A 340 2.57 -3.70 18.09
C TRP A 340 3.30 -4.82 17.33
N PHE A 341 2.57 -5.62 16.56
CA PHE A 341 3.12 -6.71 15.75
C PHE A 341 2.56 -6.73 14.33
N LYS A 342 3.44 -6.98 13.35
CA LYS A 342 3.06 -7.37 11.99
C LYS A 342 2.87 -8.88 11.93
N ILE A 343 1.66 -9.33 11.60
CA ILE A 343 1.31 -10.74 11.39
C ILE A 343 0.43 -10.85 10.14
N ASN A 344 1.05 -11.11 9.00
CA ASN A 344 0.37 -11.06 7.69
C ASN A 344 -0.69 -12.14 7.46
N ASP A 345 -0.59 -13.30 8.12
CA ASP A 345 -1.47 -14.43 7.87
C ASP A 345 -2.46 -14.64 9.03
N PRO A 346 -3.71 -14.14 8.92
CA PRO A 346 -4.72 -14.34 9.94
C PRO A 346 -5.33 -15.75 9.92
N VAL A 347 -5.11 -16.54 8.87
CA VAL A 347 -5.66 -17.89 8.75
C VAL A 347 -4.83 -18.85 9.59
N SER A 348 -3.51 -18.93 9.32
CA SER A 348 -2.63 -19.86 10.04
C SER A 348 -2.17 -19.34 11.41
N ARG A 349 -2.26 -18.03 11.66
CA ARG A 349 -1.78 -17.39 12.90
C ARG A 349 -2.89 -16.78 13.76
N SER A 350 -4.16 -17.10 13.51
CA SER A 350 -5.31 -16.57 14.27
C SER A 350 -5.09 -16.62 15.79
N ASP A 351 -4.67 -17.77 16.32
CA ASP A 351 -4.46 -17.94 17.76
C ASP A 351 -3.35 -17.04 18.31
N LEU A 352 -2.29 -16.81 17.54
CA LEU A 352 -1.22 -15.89 17.94
C LEU A 352 -1.74 -14.45 17.97
N ILE A 353 -2.49 -14.03 16.94
CA ILE A 353 -3.08 -12.69 16.89
C ILE A 353 -4.01 -12.47 18.07
N GLN A 354 -4.90 -13.42 18.37
CA GLN A 354 -5.82 -13.34 19.50
C GLN A 354 -5.07 -13.30 20.84
N ARG A 355 -4.00 -14.10 21.01
CA ARG A 355 -3.19 -14.05 22.24
C ARG A 355 -2.51 -12.69 22.42
N LEU A 356 -1.95 -12.11 21.36
CA LEU A 356 -1.28 -10.81 21.43
C LEU A 356 -2.26 -9.68 21.72
N THR A 357 -3.41 -9.66 21.04
CA THR A 357 -4.44 -8.63 21.24
C THR A 357 -5.06 -8.69 22.63
N LYS A 358 -5.34 -9.90 23.16
CA LYS A 358 -5.80 -10.08 24.55
C LYS A 358 -4.75 -9.64 25.58
N ALA A 359 -3.47 -9.72 25.25
CA ALA A 359 -2.38 -9.26 26.12
C ALA A 359 -2.17 -7.73 26.07
N GLY A 360 -2.92 -6.98 25.25
CA GLY A 360 -2.82 -5.53 25.14
C GLY A 360 -1.97 -5.01 23.98
N PHE A 361 -1.33 -5.91 23.21
CA PHE A 361 -0.59 -5.51 22.02
C PHE A 361 -1.55 -5.22 20.85
N MET A 362 -1.21 -4.26 20.01
CA MET A 362 -1.89 -4.11 18.73
C MET A 362 -1.31 -5.05 17.68
N VAL A 363 -2.12 -5.46 16.70
CA VAL A 363 -1.65 -6.29 15.58
C VAL A 363 -2.11 -5.69 14.26
N ARG A 364 -1.20 -5.70 13.27
CA ARG A 364 -1.53 -5.54 11.86
C ARG A 364 -1.58 -6.90 11.17
N THR A 365 -2.64 -7.17 10.44
CA THR A 365 -2.79 -8.36 9.58
C THR A 365 -3.27 -8.00 8.18
N ARG A 366 -3.46 -8.98 7.30
CA ARG A 366 -3.91 -8.77 5.91
C ARG A 366 -5.20 -9.51 5.61
N ALA A 367 -6.11 -8.86 4.87
CA ALA A 367 -7.35 -9.47 4.39
C ALA A 367 -7.17 -10.28 3.08
N ASP A 368 -6.12 -9.99 2.32
CA ASP A 368 -5.76 -10.57 1.03
C ASP A 368 -4.24 -10.58 0.83
N ALA A 369 -3.75 -11.36 -0.14
CA ALA A 369 -2.36 -11.34 -0.57
C ALA A 369 -2.18 -11.72 -2.04
N GLY A 370 -1.48 -10.86 -2.79
CA GLY A 370 -1.14 -11.09 -4.21
C GLY A 370 -2.36 -11.14 -5.13
N GLY A 371 -3.45 -10.47 -4.75
CA GLY A 371 -4.73 -10.50 -5.46
C GLY A 371 -5.41 -11.87 -5.56
N ARG A 372 -4.94 -12.89 -4.83
CA ARG A 372 -5.50 -14.25 -4.96
C ARG A 372 -6.96 -14.29 -4.55
N GLU A 373 -7.28 -13.73 -3.39
CA GLU A 373 -8.64 -13.67 -2.84
C GLU A 373 -9.60 -12.93 -3.78
N ALA A 374 -9.13 -11.82 -4.37
CA ALA A 374 -9.92 -11.03 -5.31
C ALA A 374 -10.24 -11.77 -6.62
N ARG A 375 -9.34 -12.60 -7.14
CA ARG A 375 -9.59 -13.36 -8.39
C ARG A 375 -10.57 -14.51 -8.23
N VAL A 376 -10.56 -15.15 -7.07
CA VAL A 376 -11.48 -16.28 -6.79
C VAL A 376 -12.69 -15.86 -5.95
N ASN A 377 -12.87 -14.55 -5.75
CA ASN A 377 -13.94 -13.94 -4.93
C ASN A 377 -14.07 -14.56 -3.53
N SER A 378 -12.95 -14.93 -2.89
CA SER A 378 -12.95 -15.63 -1.61
C SER A 378 -12.79 -14.68 -0.44
N THR A 379 -13.76 -14.67 0.46
CA THR A 379 -13.75 -13.82 1.67
C THR A 379 -13.08 -14.48 2.87
N VAL A 380 -12.64 -15.74 2.76
CA VAL A 380 -12.18 -16.55 3.91
C VAL A 380 -11.07 -15.86 4.70
N ARG A 381 -10.01 -15.34 4.03
CA ARG A 381 -8.91 -14.63 4.71
C ARG A 381 -9.38 -13.33 5.33
N ARG A 382 -10.22 -12.55 4.63
CA ARG A 382 -10.82 -11.30 5.13
C ARG A 382 -11.61 -11.55 6.41
N ASP A 383 -12.48 -12.55 6.41
CA ASP A 383 -13.35 -12.85 7.54
C ASP A 383 -12.53 -13.34 8.74
N LYS A 384 -11.44 -14.10 8.50
CA LYS A 384 -10.46 -14.45 9.53
C LYS A 384 -9.71 -13.23 10.07
N ALA A 385 -9.30 -12.29 9.21
CA ALA A 385 -8.67 -11.04 9.63
C ALA A 385 -9.60 -10.25 10.55
N PHE A 386 -10.87 -10.10 10.17
CA PHE A 386 -11.89 -9.40 10.93
C PHE A 386 -12.12 -10.02 12.31
N ALA A 387 -12.21 -11.35 12.37
CA ALA A 387 -12.44 -12.11 13.61
C ALA A 387 -11.20 -12.25 14.50
N SER A 388 -10.00 -11.98 14.00
CA SER A 388 -8.74 -12.21 14.72
C SER A 388 -8.51 -11.28 15.92
N GLY A 389 -9.20 -10.14 15.96
CA GLY A 389 -8.96 -9.07 16.94
C GLY A 389 -7.82 -8.11 16.56
N ALA A 390 -7.13 -8.32 15.43
CA ALA A 390 -6.15 -7.37 14.92
C ALA A 390 -6.78 -5.99 14.68
N GLN A 391 -6.15 -4.93 15.14
CA GLN A 391 -6.65 -3.57 15.05
C GLN A 391 -6.44 -2.94 13.67
N TRP A 392 -5.43 -3.39 12.93
CA TRP A 392 -5.11 -2.85 11.60
C TRP A 392 -5.18 -3.96 10.57
N ILE A 393 -6.02 -3.81 9.55
CA ILE A 393 -6.20 -4.80 8.49
C ILE A 393 -5.85 -4.16 7.16
N SER A 394 -4.74 -4.59 6.57
CA SER A 394 -4.31 -4.09 5.27
C SER A 394 -4.92 -4.92 4.13
N THR A 395 -5.27 -4.25 3.03
CA THR A 395 -5.88 -4.84 1.84
C THR A 395 -5.42 -4.11 0.57
N ASP A 396 -5.27 -4.85 -0.52
CA ASP A 396 -5.12 -4.27 -1.86
C ASP A 396 -6.49 -3.86 -2.46
N PHE A 397 -7.60 -4.30 -1.85
CA PHE A 397 -8.98 -4.18 -2.38
C PHE A 397 -9.97 -3.60 -1.35
N PRO A 398 -9.78 -2.34 -0.88
CA PRO A 398 -10.80 -1.65 -0.07
C PRO A 398 -12.10 -1.40 -0.85
N VAL A 399 -12.00 -1.44 -2.18
CA VAL A 399 -13.11 -1.39 -3.14
C VAL A 399 -12.87 -2.49 -4.17
N ALA A 400 -13.94 -3.09 -4.68
CA ALA A 400 -13.84 -4.17 -5.66
C ALA A 400 -13.24 -3.70 -6.99
N ASN A 401 -12.29 -4.47 -7.51
CA ASN A 401 -11.92 -4.39 -8.92
C ASN A 401 -12.89 -5.26 -9.73
N LYS A 402 -13.86 -4.62 -10.40
CA LYS A 402 -14.92 -5.28 -11.17
C LYS A 402 -14.44 -6.10 -12.36
N GLN A 403 -13.18 -5.95 -12.77
CA GLN A 403 -12.57 -6.83 -13.78
C GLN A 403 -12.17 -8.19 -13.20
N LEU A 404 -11.99 -8.29 -11.86
CA LEU A 404 -11.61 -9.51 -11.18
C LEU A 404 -12.83 -10.18 -10.53
N SER A 405 -13.53 -9.48 -9.63
CA SER A 405 -14.74 -9.96 -8.95
C SER A 405 -15.42 -8.85 -8.13
N ASP A 406 -16.39 -9.23 -7.31
CA ASP A 406 -17.03 -8.36 -6.32
C ASP A 406 -16.30 -8.32 -4.96
N TYR A 407 -15.12 -8.97 -4.85
CA TYR A 407 -14.35 -8.99 -3.62
C TYR A 407 -13.96 -7.57 -3.18
N ALA A 408 -14.38 -7.21 -1.96
CA ALA A 408 -13.98 -5.97 -1.30
C ALA A 408 -13.82 -6.19 0.20
N VAL A 409 -12.95 -5.38 0.80
CA VAL A 409 -12.66 -5.40 2.23
C VAL A 409 -13.20 -4.12 2.85
N ARG A 410 -14.39 -4.25 3.44
CA ARG A 410 -15.11 -3.21 4.17
C ARG A 410 -15.95 -3.81 5.29
N PHE A 411 -16.32 -2.99 6.25
CA PHE A 411 -17.36 -3.31 7.23
C PHE A 411 -18.72 -2.87 6.67
N ASP A 412 -19.66 -3.79 6.56
CA ASP A 412 -20.97 -3.50 5.96
C ASP A 412 -21.94 -2.78 6.92
N GLU A 413 -21.65 -2.76 8.23
CA GLU A 413 -22.55 -2.27 9.27
C GLU A 413 -22.08 -0.96 9.96
N THR A 414 -21.21 -0.18 9.31
CA THR A 414 -20.64 1.04 9.90
C THR A 414 -20.78 2.25 8.99
N GLU A 415 -21.00 3.44 9.59
CA GLU A 415 -21.06 4.71 8.85
C GLU A 415 -19.75 5.01 8.10
N ASN A 416 -18.61 4.71 8.74
CA ASN A 416 -17.33 4.63 8.06
C ASN A 416 -17.04 3.15 7.75
N PRO A 417 -17.05 2.73 6.47
CA PRO A 417 -16.88 1.31 6.09
C PRO A 417 -15.48 0.75 6.38
N TYR A 418 -14.56 1.58 6.87
CA TYR A 418 -13.17 1.21 7.15
C TYR A 418 -12.81 1.33 8.63
N LEU A 419 -13.76 1.64 9.51
CA LEU A 419 -13.49 1.83 10.92
C LEU A 419 -14.66 1.34 11.77
N ARG A 420 -14.37 0.49 12.76
CA ARG A 420 -15.34 0.01 13.74
C ARG A 420 -14.75 -0.10 15.14
N VAL A 421 -15.61 -0.13 16.14
CA VAL A 421 -15.25 -0.52 17.51
C VAL A 421 -15.24 -2.04 17.59
N LEU A 422 -14.19 -2.62 18.17
CA LEU A 422 -14.16 -4.03 18.53
C LEU A 422 -15.11 -4.24 19.71
N ARG A 423 -16.24 -4.90 19.45
CA ARG A 423 -17.15 -5.33 20.52
C ARG A 423 -16.46 -6.44 21.31
N ASP A 424 -16.46 -6.33 22.64
CA ASP A 424 -16.03 -7.45 23.47
C ASP A 424 -16.99 -8.61 23.23
N ALA A 425 -16.45 -9.79 22.93
CA ALA A 425 -17.24 -11.00 22.67
C ALA A 425 -18.19 -11.38 23.84
N ALA A 426 -18.00 -10.75 25.01
CA ALA A 426 -18.83 -10.92 26.20
C ALA A 426 -20.12 -10.08 26.20
N ASN A 427 -20.29 -9.09 25.31
CA ASN A 427 -21.53 -8.31 25.25
C ASN A 427 -21.88 -7.88 23.81
N PRO A 428 -22.55 -8.75 23.03
CA PRO A 428 -22.87 -8.49 21.62
C PRO A 428 -24.12 -7.62 21.38
N ARG A 429 -24.71 -7.00 22.41
CA ARG A 429 -26.00 -6.28 22.29
C ARG A 429 -25.89 -4.96 21.53
#